data_AF-A0A7S1PJW7-F1
#
_entry.id   AF-A0A7S1PJW7-F1
#
_cell.length_a   1.000
_cell.length_b   1.000
_cell.length_c   1.000
_cell.angle_alpha   90.00
_cell.angle_beta   90.00
_cell.angle_gamma   90.00
#
_symmetry.space_group_name_H-M   'P 1'
#
loop_
_entity.id
_entity.type
_entity.pdbx_description
1 polymer ?
#
loop_
_entity_poly.entity_id
_entity_poly.type
_entity_poly.pdbx_seq_one_letter_code
_entity_poly.pdbx_strand_id
1 'polypeptide(L)'
;RLVRVGRMLRLLKDLPELMMLARGMICAMRAVFSTLVLLFMFIYVFAIVFTQTLNGSPAATGCFETVPQSMHCLMINGVFADQASIIRTLLDEHWTYYAVILVYLVIASMVLLNML
;
A
#
# COMPACT_ATOMS: atom_id res chain seq x y z
N ARG A 1 9.81 -26.60 0.29
CA ARG A 1 9.22 -25.68 1.29
C ARG A 1 7.74 -25.36 1.03
N LEU A 2 7.31 -25.14 -0.23
CA LEU A 2 5.90 -24.88 -0.61
C LEU A 2 4.88 -26.00 -0.25
N VAL A 3 5.30 -27.27 -0.24
CA VAL A 3 4.43 -28.41 0.14
C VAL A 3 3.93 -28.32 1.60
N ARG A 4 4.66 -27.62 2.48
CA ARG A 4 4.27 -27.41 3.88
C ARG A 4 3.10 -26.43 4.00
N VAL A 5 3.10 -25.39 3.15
CA VAL A 5 2.02 -24.38 3.07
C VAL A 5 0.72 -25.03 2.58
N GLY A 6 0.80 -25.93 1.60
CA GLY A 6 -0.36 -26.69 1.11
C GLY A 6 -1.01 -27.61 2.16
N ARG A 7 -0.23 -28.18 3.10
CA ARG A 7 -0.78 -28.94 4.24
C ARG A 7 -1.50 -28.04 5.25
N MET A 8 -0.93 -26.88 5.54
CA MET A 8 -1.55 -25.90 6.44
C MET A 8 -2.87 -25.39 5.87
N LEU A 9 -2.93 -25.13 4.56
CA LEU A 9 -4.17 -24.77 3.84
C LEU A 9 -5.25 -25.86 3.86
N ARG A 10 -4.88 -27.16 3.91
CA ARG A 10 -5.86 -28.25 4.07
C ARG A 10 -6.49 -28.24 5.46
N LEU A 11 -5.69 -28.02 6.51
CA LEU A 11 -6.21 -27.88 7.89
C LEU A 11 -7.17 -26.68 8.04
N LEU A 12 -6.96 -25.61 7.26
CA LEU A 12 -7.89 -24.46 7.22
C LEU A 12 -9.19 -24.74 6.45
N LYS A 13 -9.22 -25.75 5.56
CA LYS A 13 -10.45 -26.15 4.82
C LYS A 13 -11.37 -27.06 5.63
N ASP A 14 -10.84 -27.77 6.62
CA ASP A 14 -11.61 -28.66 7.49
C ASP A 14 -12.39 -27.88 8.57
N LEU A 15 -12.13 -26.57 8.72
CA LEU A 15 -12.86 -25.66 9.61
C LEU A 15 -13.79 -24.75 8.81
N PRO A 16 -15.10 -25.06 8.70
CA PRO A 16 -16.05 -24.28 7.89
C PRO A 16 -16.17 -22.82 8.36
N GLU A 17 -15.93 -22.54 9.64
CA GLU A 17 -15.89 -21.19 10.21
C GLU A 17 -14.80 -20.31 9.57
N LEU A 18 -13.61 -20.86 9.35
CA LEU A 18 -12.51 -20.12 8.76
C LEU A 18 -12.75 -19.84 7.27
N MET A 19 -13.41 -20.76 6.57
CA MET A 19 -13.78 -20.59 5.18
C MET A 19 -14.92 -19.57 5.00
N MET A 20 -15.80 -19.44 6.00
CA MET A 20 -16.82 -18.39 6.08
C MET A 20 -16.18 -17.01 6.31
N LEU A 21 -15.24 -16.91 7.25
CA LEU A 21 -14.44 -15.70 7.49
C LEU A 21 -13.65 -15.30 6.24
N ALA A 22 -13.02 -16.26 5.55
CA ALA A 22 -12.28 -16.00 4.32
C ALA A 22 -13.17 -15.49 3.18
N ARG A 23 -14.38 -16.04 3.02
CA ARG A 23 -15.37 -15.51 2.06
C ARG A 23 -15.85 -14.11 2.43
N GLY A 24 -16.03 -13.83 3.72
CA GLY A 24 -16.31 -12.49 4.23
C GLY A 24 -15.22 -11.49 3.89
N MET A 25 -13.95 -11.86 4.13
CA MET A 25 -12.78 -11.05 3.76
C MET A 25 -12.71 -10.77 2.26
N ILE A 26 -12.97 -11.76 1.40
CA ILE A 26 -12.96 -11.57 -0.06
C ILE A 26 -14.06 -10.58 -0.50
N CYS A 27 -15.23 -10.62 0.14
CA CYS A 27 -16.30 -9.67 -0.15
C CYS A 27 -15.90 -8.24 0.26
N ALA A 28 -15.29 -8.09 1.45
CA ALA A 28 -14.75 -6.82 1.93
C ALA A 28 -13.61 -6.29 1.04
N MET A 29 -12.73 -7.16 0.54
CA MET A 29 -11.64 -6.79 -0.38
C MET A 29 -12.14 -6.05 -1.62
N ARG A 30 -13.34 -6.37 -2.13
CA ARG A 30 -13.90 -5.67 -3.30
C ARG A 30 -14.22 -4.21 -3.00
N ALA A 31 -14.76 -3.93 -1.82
CA ALA A 31 -15.03 -2.56 -1.38
C ALA A 31 -13.72 -1.80 -1.13
N VAL A 32 -12.76 -2.43 -0.46
CA VAL A 32 -11.46 -1.80 -0.16
C VAL A 32 -10.62 -1.60 -1.42
N PHE A 33 -10.72 -2.48 -2.41
CA PHE A 33 -10.08 -2.27 -3.70
C PHE A 33 -10.63 -1.01 -4.40
N SER A 34 -11.94 -0.78 -4.33
CA SER A 34 -12.55 0.43 -4.87
C SER A 34 -12.05 1.70 -4.18
N THR A 35 -11.87 1.67 -2.85
CA THR A 35 -11.33 2.83 -2.11
C THR A 35 -9.84 3.05 -2.39
N LEU A 36 -9.05 1.98 -2.55
CA LEU A 36 -7.65 2.08 -2.97
C LEU A 36 -7.50 2.72 -4.35
N VAL A 37 -8.31 2.31 -5.34
CA VAL A 37 -8.29 2.91 -6.68
C VAL A 37 -8.64 4.40 -6.61
N LEU A 38 -9.65 4.76 -5.82
CA LEU A 38 -10.01 6.15 -5.59
C LEU A 38 -8.86 6.94 -4.94
N LEU A 39 -8.19 6.36 -3.94
CA LEU A 39 -7.03 6.96 -3.29
C LEU A 39 -5.88 7.20 -4.28
N PHE A 40 -5.56 6.21 -5.12
CA PHE A 40 -4.54 6.36 -6.16
C PHE A 40 -4.88 7.46 -7.17
N MET A 41 -6.15 7.56 -7.56
CA MET A 41 -6.63 8.64 -8.44
C MET A 41 -6.47 10.02 -7.78
N PHE A 42 -6.79 10.13 -6.50
CA PHE A 42 -6.55 11.35 -5.72
C PHE A 42 -5.06 11.72 -5.69
N ILE A 43 -4.20 10.77 -5.34
CA ILE A 43 -2.74 10.99 -5.32
C ILE A 43 -2.24 11.45 -6.69
N TYR A 44 -2.75 10.87 -7.78
CA TYR A 44 -2.37 11.25 -9.14
C TYR A 44 -2.73 12.70 -9.47
N VAL A 45 -3.96 13.11 -9.19
CA VAL A 45 -4.43 14.48 -9.46
C VAL A 45 -3.60 15.49 -8.65
N PHE A 46 -3.41 15.23 -7.36
CA PHE A 46 -2.61 16.12 -6.52
C PHE A 46 -1.14 16.12 -6.91
N ALA A 47 -0.56 14.97 -7.28
CA ALA A 47 0.81 14.89 -7.77
C ALA A 47 1.02 15.82 -8.97
N ILE A 48 0.12 15.80 -9.97
CA ILE A 48 0.20 16.71 -11.13
C ILE A 48 0.12 18.17 -10.70
N VAL A 49 -0.82 18.51 -9.81
CA VAL A 49 -0.98 19.88 -9.32
C VAL A 49 0.29 20.36 -8.63
N PHE A 50 0.89 19.55 -7.75
CA PHE A 50 2.13 19.91 -7.07
C PHE A 50 3.33 19.97 -8.02
N THR A 51 3.49 19.00 -8.94
CA THR A 51 4.57 19.03 -9.95
C THR A 51 4.50 20.30 -10.80
N GLN A 52 3.30 20.72 -11.22
CA GLN A 52 3.15 21.92 -12.04
C GLN A 52 3.29 23.22 -11.25
N THR A 53 2.77 23.26 -10.02
CA THR A 53 2.76 24.50 -9.20
C THR A 53 4.13 24.77 -8.58
N LEU A 54 4.86 23.73 -8.17
CA LEU A 54 6.20 23.87 -7.60
C LEU A 54 7.31 23.84 -8.66
N ASN A 55 6.97 23.75 -9.94
CA ASN A 55 7.95 23.73 -11.02
C ASN A 55 8.83 25.00 -10.96
N GLY A 56 10.14 24.83 -10.75
CA GLY A 56 11.10 25.93 -10.59
C GLY A 56 11.27 26.47 -9.15
N SER A 57 10.54 25.93 -8.17
CA SER A 57 10.72 26.27 -6.75
C SER A 57 11.77 25.36 -6.09
N PRO A 58 12.61 25.86 -5.16
CA PRO A 58 13.48 25.02 -4.34
C PRO A 58 12.72 23.98 -3.50
N ALA A 59 11.40 24.18 -3.29
CA ALA A 59 10.55 23.20 -2.63
C ALA A 59 10.21 21.97 -3.51
N ALA A 60 10.43 22.03 -4.83
CA ALA A 60 10.25 20.87 -5.70
C ALA A 60 11.40 19.86 -5.58
N THR A 61 12.59 20.32 -5.20
CA THR A 61 13.81 19.55 -5.24
C THR A 61 13.70 18.26 -4.40
N GLY A 62 13.88 17.11 -5.03
CA GLY A 62 13.86 15.79 -4.37
C GLY A 62 12.48 15.13 -4.18
N CYS A 63 11.36 15.84 -4.37
CA CYS A 63 10.02 15.25 -4.23
C CYS A 63 9.04 15.57 -5.35
N PHE A 64 9.07 16.78 -5.92
CA PHE A 64 8.04 17.25 -6.87
C PHE A 64 8.56 17.55 -8.29
N GLU A 65 9.72 17.02 -8.67
CA GLU A 65 10.33 17.27 -9.98
C GLU A 65 9.63 16.51 -11.12
N THR A 66 9.22 15.28 -10.87
CA THR A 66 8.52 14.44 -11.85
C THR A 66 7.22 13.89 -11.27
N VAL A 67 6.24 13.60 -12.12
CA VAL A 67 4.94 13.05 -11.69
C VAL A 67 5.10 11.74 -10.90
N PRO A 68 5.90 10.74 -11.35
CA PRO A 68 6.08 9.49 -10.59
C PRO A 68 6.72 9.71 -9.22
N GLN A 69 7.70 10.60 -9.14
CA GLN A 69 8.37 10.96 -7.89
C GLN A 69 7.44 11.71 -6.94
N SER A 70 6.59 12.59 -7.48
CA SER A 70 5.56 13.31 -6.73
C SER A 70 4.54 12.34 -6.17
N MET A 71 4.07 11.37 -6.96
CA MET A 71 3.18 10.32 -6.48
C MET A 71 3.81 9.50 -5.36
N HIS A 72 5.08 9.10 -5.51
CA HIS A 72 5.82 8.40 -4.48
C HIS A 72 5.96 9.22 -3.19
N CYS A 73 6.31 10.51 -3.33
CA CYS A 73 6.45 11.42 -2.21
C CYS A 73 5.11 11.68 -1.50
N LEU A 74 4.02 11.87 -2.24
CA LEU A 74 2.66 11.99 -1.66
C LEU A 74 2.21 10.69 -0.98
N MET A 75 2.49 9.54 -1.57
CA MET A 75 2.11 8.26 -0.99
C MET A 75 2.85 8.01 0.33
N ILE A 76 4.16 8.23 0.35
CA ILE A 76 4.97 8.02 1.56
C ILE A 76 4.69 9.09 2.61
N ASN A 77 4.73 10.37 2.27
CA ASN A 77 4.57 11.43 3.28
C ASN A 77 3.11 11.76 3.60
N GLY A 78 2.17 11.43 2.72
CA GLY A 78 0.74 11.74 2.90
C GLY A 78 -0.03 10.55 3.44
N VAL A 79 0.11 9.36 2.84
CA VAL A 79 -0.65 8.16 3.26
C VAL A 79 0.07 7.42 4.37
N PHE A 80 1.38 7.23 4.23
CA PHE A 80 2.20 6.47 5.18
C PHE A 80 3.17 7.36 5.97
N ALA A 81 2.73 8.57 6.32
CA ALA A 81 3.57 9.61 6.93
C ALA A 81 4.36 9.11 8.15
N ASP A 82 3.69 8.33 9.00
CA ASP A 82 4.25 7.76 10.23
C ASP A 82 5.38 6.74 9.97
N GLN A 83 5.29 6.01 8.86
CA GLN A 83 6.26 4.97 8.49
C GLN A 83 7.22 5.44 7.40
N ALA A 84 7.18 6.72 7.04
CA ALA A 84 7.97 7.28 5.95
C ALA A 84 9.48 7.10 6.15
N SER A 85 9.95 7.21 7.39
CA SER A 85 11.36 7.00 7.75
C SER A 85 11.81 5.57 7.46
N ILE A 86 11.01 4.57 7.88
CA ILE A 86 11.29 3.15 7.67
C ILE A 86 11.29 2.80 6.19
N ILE A 87 10.30 3.29 5.44
CA ILE A 87 10.16 3.02 4.00
C ILE A 87 11.35 3.58 3.22
N ARG A 88 11.81 4.78 3.56
CA ARG A 88 12.98 5.41 2.91
C ARG A 88 14.26 4.63 3.17
N THR A 89 14.53 4.27 4.42
CA THR A 89 15.72 3.46 4.78
C THR A 89 15.73 2.11 4.05
N LEU A 90 14.56 1.48 3.89
CA LEU A 90 14.45 0.20 3.16
C LEU A 90 14.58 0.36 1.63
N LEU A 91 14.16 1.50 1.09
CA LEU A 91 14.29 1.81 -0.33
C LEU A 91 15.76 2.02 -0.73
N ASP A 92 16.55 2.64 0.14
CA ASP A 92 17.98 2.91 -0.10
C ASP A 92 18.82 1.62 -0.13
N GLU A 93 18.39 0.57 0.57
CA GLU A 93 19.04 -0.74 0.54
C GLU A 93 18.69 -1.53 -0.73
N HIS A 94 17.40 -1.77 -0.98
CA HIS A 94 16.97 -2.59 -2.13
C HIS A 94 15.49 -2.43 -2.44
N TRP A 95 15.17 -2.35 -3.73
CA TRP A 95 13.78 -2.23 -4.22
C TRP A 95 12.86 -3.38 -3.74
N THR A 96 13.43 -4.57 -3.48
CA THR A 96 12.68 -5.74 -3.00
C THR A 96 12.14 -5.52 -1.59
N TYR A 97 12.91 -4.90 -0.70
CA TYR A 97 12.47 -4.57 0.66
C TYR A 97 11.37 -3.51 0.62
N TYR A 98 11.51 -2.53 -0.26
CA TYR A 98 10.48 -1.53 -0.53
C TYR A 98 9.15 -2.17 -0.98
N ALA A 99 9.19 -3.11 -1.92
CA ALA A 99 7.97 -3.80 -2.37
C ALA A 99 7.31 -4.62 -1.24
N VAL A 100 8.12 -5.32 -0.43
CA VAL A 100 7.61 -6.16 0.66
C VAL A 100 6.97 -5.33 1.77
N ILE A 101 7.58 -4.21 2.18
CA ILE A 101 7.04 -3.35 3.24
C ILE A 101 5.73 -2.68 2.80
N LEU A 102 5.63 -2.30 1.52
CA LEU A 102 4.43 -1.68 0.96
C LEU A 102 3.26 -2.68 0.91
N VAL A 103 3.52 -3.93 0.51
CA VAL A 103 2.51 -5.01 0.57
C VAL A 103 2.08 -5.28 2.00
N TYR A 104 3.02 -5.34 2.95
CA TYR A 104 2.71 -5.50 4.37
C TYR A 104 1.80 -4.37 4.88
N LEU A 105 2.10 -3.13 4.54
CA LEU A 105 1.33 -1.94 4.92
C LEU A 105 -0.10 -1.95 4.39
N VAL A 106 -0.28 -2.31 3.12
CA VAL A 106 -1.60 -2.41 2.48
C VAL A 106 -2.42 -3.52 3.14
N ILE A 107 -1.82 -4.69 3.38
CA ILE A 107 -2.53 -5.81 4.03
C ILE A 107 -2.87 -5.47 5.48
N ALA A 108 -1.94 -4.88 6.23
CA ALA A 108 -2.16 -4.49 7.63
C ALA A 108 -3.28 -3.46 7.75
N SER A 109 -3.29 -2.43 6.90
CA SER A 109 -4.35 -1.42 6.88
C SER A 109 -5.71 -2.00 6.48
N MET A 110 -5.75 -2.94 5.51
CA MET A 110 -6.97 -3.68 5.16
C MET A 110 -7.53 -4.48 6.33
N VAL A 111 -6.66 -5.19 7.07
CA VAL A 111 -7.08 -6.01 8.22
C VAL A 111 -7.59 -5.11 9.35
N LEU A 112 -6.90 -4.00 9.64
CA LEU A 112 -7.31 -3.04 10.67
C LEU A 112 -8.67 -2.40 10.36
N LEU A 113 -8.88 -1.93 9.13
CA LEU A 113 -10.14 -1.33 8.70
C LEU A 113 -11.32 -2.31 8.67
N ASN A 114 -11.05 -3.61 8.55
CA ASN A 114 -12.07 -4.65 8.55
C ASN A 114 -12.34 -5.23 9.96
N MET A 115 -11.47 -4.94 10.94
CA MET A 115 -11.63 -5.34 12.34
C MET A 115 -12.21 -4.24 13.23
N LEU A 116 -12.37 -3.02 12.72
CA LEU A 116 -12.94 -1.84 13.39
C LEU A 116 -14.36 -1.60 12.88
#